data_AF-A0A845YGV1-F1
#
_entry.id   AF-A0A845YGV1-F1
#
_cell.length_a   1.000
_cell.length_b   1.000
_cell.length_c   1.000
_cell.angle_alpha   90.00
_cell.angle_beta   90.00
_cell.angle_gamma   90.00
#
_symmetry.space_group_name_H-M   'P 1'
#
loop_
_entity.id
_entity.type
_entity.pdbx_description
1 polymer ?
#
loop_
_entity_poly.entity_id
_entity_poly.type
_entity_poly.pdbx_seq_one_letter_code
_entity_poly.pdbx_strand_id
1 'polypeptide(L)' 'MGNIDGFDDLLKAAQKRLKTAKTRVTIRRKRDVLYLRATLPPKPGSGHVRPHRYELPTSCLLVKMG' A
#
# COMPACT_ATOMS: atom_id res chain seq x y z
N MET A 1 15.11 -5.86 26.13
CA MET A 1 14.01 -5.01 25.61
C MET A 1 14.54 -4.32 24.36
N GLY A 2 14.33 -4.88 23.17
CA GLY A 2 14.95 -4.35 21.94
C GLY A 2 14.70 -5.26 20.75
N ASN A 3 13.63 -5.00 20.01
CA ASN A 3 13.36 -5.53 18.67
C ASN A 3 12.09 -4.87 18.07
N ILE A 4 11.99 -3.54 18.14
CA ILE A 4 10.87 -2.79 17.53
C ILE A 4 11.37 -1.97 16.31
N ASP A 5 12.66 -1.62 16.28
CA ASP A 5 13.22 -0.70 15.27
C ASP A 5 13.37 -1.33 13.87
N GLY A 6 13.64 -2.65 13.79
CA GLY A 6 13.93 -3.31 12.51
C GLY A 6 12.78 -3.27 11.51
N PHE A 7 11.53 -3.41 11.98
CA PHE A 7 10.37 -3.38 11.09
C PHE A 7 10.10 -1.96 10.56
N ASP A 8 10.20 -0.95 11.41
CA ASP A 8 9.97 0.44 11.00
C ASP A 8 11.06 0.90 10.02
N ASP A 9 12.29 0.42 10.18
CA ASP A 9 13.37 0.70 9.23
C ASP A 9 13.16 -0.03 7.89
N LEU A 10 12.67 -1.27 7.90
CA LEU A 10 12.24 -1.97 6.69
C LEU A 10 11.09 -1.22 5.98
N LEU A 11 10.11 -0.71 6.73
CA LEU A 11 9.00 0.07 6.19
C LEU A 11 9.49 1.38 5.57
N LYS A 12 10.40 2.10 6.24
CA LYS A 12 11.04 3.30 5.68
C LYS A 12 11.82 2.99 4.40
N ALA A 13 12.59 1.91 4.39
CA ALA A 13 13.35 1.48 3.20
C ALA A 13 12.41 1.15 2.03
N ALA A 14 11.31 0.45 2.29
CA ALA A 14 10.29 0.15 1.28
C ALA A 14 9.63 1.42 0.75
N GLN A 15 9.24 2.36 1.62
CA GLN A 15 8.68 3.65 1.19
C GLN A 15 9.68 4.47 0.36
N LYS A 16 10.97 4.47 0.73
CA LYS A 16 12.03 5.11 -0.05
C LYS A 16 12.12 4.53 -1.45
N ARG A 17 12.11 3.20 -1.59
CA ARG A 17 12.10 2.52 -2.89
C ARG A 17 10.89 2.91 -3.74
N LEU A 18 9.69 2.93 -3.16
CA LEU A 18 8.47 3.33 -3.87
C LEU A 18 8.50 4.79 -4.34
N LYS A 19 9.06 5.69 -3.52
CA LYS A 19 9.26 7.10 -3.85
C LYS A 19 10.26 7.26 -5.00
N THR A 20 11.40 6.57 -4.94
CA THR A 20 12.41 6.57 -6.01
C THR A 20 11.83 6.05 -7.32
N ALA A 21 11.02 4.99 -7.27
CA ALA A 21 10.36 4.42 -8.43
C ALA A 21 9.19 5.28 -8.98
N LYS A 22 8.85 6.42 -8.34
CA LYS A 22 7.75 7.32 -8.73
C LYS A 22 6.39 6.61 -8.93
N THR A 23 6.19 5.49 -8.24
CA THR A 23 5.02 4.61 -8.42
C THR A 23 3.70 5.22 -7.93
N ARG A 24 3.75 6.34 -7.20
CA ARG A 24 2.58 7.00 -6.54
C ARG A 24 1.82 6.07 -5.58
N VAL A 25 2.49 5.02 -5.09
CA VAL A 25 2.00 4.08 -4.08
C VAL A 25 2.69 4.37 -2.75
N THR A 26 1.96 4.20 -1.65
CA THR A 26 2.46 4.33 -0.28
C THR A 26 2.05 3.11 0.55
N ILE A 27 2.92 2.67 1.47
CA ILE A 27 2.58 1.59 2.41
C ILE A 27 2.21 2.23 3.74
N ARG A 28 1.03 1.90 4.29
CA ARG A 28 0.60 2.32 5.62
C ARG A 28 0.39 1.10 6.50
N ARG A 29 0.94 1.14 7.71
CA ARG A 29 0.59 0.18 8.76
C ARG A 29 -0.62 0.71 9.52
N LYS A 30 -1.66 -0.11 9.69
CA LYS A 30 -2.77 0.15 10.61
C LYS A 30 -2.92 -1.06 11.51
N ARG A 31 -2.74 -0.87 12.81
CA ARG A 31 -2.65 -1.96 13.80
C ARG A 31 -1.56 -2.95 13.35
N ASP A 32 -1.96 -4.17 12.99
CA ASP A 32 -1.06 -5.24 12.57
C ASP A 32 -1.13 -5.55 11.07
N VAL A 33 -1.86 -4.75 10.29
CA VAL A 33 -2.06 -4.97 8.86
C VAL A 33 -1.39 -3.86 8.05
N LEU A 34 -0.67 -4.27 7.00
CA LEU A 34 -0.12 -3.35 6.01
C LEU A 34 -1.12 -3.11 4.88
N TYR A 35 -1.27 -1.85 4.51
CA TYR A 35 -2.14 -1.38 3.43
C TYR A 35 -1.31 -0.70 2.36
N LEU A 36 -1.52 -1.09 1.10
CA LEU A 36 -1.10 -0.32 -0.05
C LEU A 36 -2.11 0.78 -0.30
N ARG A 37 -1.63 2.02 -0.26
CA ARG A 37 -2.41 3.20 -0.54
C ARG A 37 -1.95 3.81 -1.86
N ALA A 38 -2.84 3.79 -2.84
CA ALA A 38 -2.59 4.32 -4.17
C ALA A 38 -3.82 5.07 -4.68
N THR A 39 -3.60 6.07 -5.53
CA THR A 39 -4.68 6.64 -6.35
C THR A 39 -4.79 5.79 -7.59
N LEU A 40 -5.86 5.02 -7.70
CA LEU A 40 -6.09 4.11 -8.82
C LEU A 40 -7.22 4.67 -9.69
N PRO A 41 -7.24 4.33 -10.99
CA PRO A 41 -8.41 4.58 -11.81
C PRO A 41 -9.64 3.92 -11.17
N PRO A 42 -10.84 4.50 -11.39
CA PRO A 42 -12.06 3.92 -10.86
C PRO A 42 -12.24 2.49 -11.40
N LYS A 43 -12.66 1.57 -10.53
CA LYS A 43 -12.99 0.21 -10.96
C LYS A 43 -14.18 0.25 -11.92
N PRO A 44 -14.18 -0.54 -13.00
CA PRO A 44 -15.35 -0.69 -13.85
C PRO A 44 -16.54 -1.16 -12.99
N GLY A 45 -17.67 -0.46 -13.10
CA GLY A 45 -18.88 -0.73 -12.30
C GLY A 45 -18.92 -0.10 -10.90
N SER A 46 -17.87 0.62 -10.47
CA SER A 46 -17.84 1.23 -9.12
C SER A 46 -18.61 2.56 -9.00
N GLY A 47 -19.18 3.09 -10.08
CA GLY A 47 -19.88 4.39 -10.10
C GLY A 47 -18.98 5.61 -9.89
N HIS A 48 -17.69 5.42 -9.63
CA HIS A 48 -16.73 6.52 -9.50
C HIS A 48 -16.28 7.03 -10.87
N VAL A 49 -16.43 8.33 -11.11
CA VAL A 49 -16.06 8.98 -12.39
C VAL A 49 -14.59 9.45 -12.39
N ARG A 50 -13.97 9.61 -11.22
CA ARG A 50 -12.62 10.15 -11.06
C ARG A 50 -11.71 9.15 -10.34
N PRO A 51 -10.38 9.20 -10.56
CA PRO A 51 -9.42 8.42 -9.78
C PRO A 51 -9.62 8.67 -8.29
N HIS A 52 -9.75 7.59 -7.53
CA HIS A 52 -9.99 7.63 -6.10
C HIS A 52 -8.81 7.02 -5.35
N ARG A 53 -8.61 7.45 -4.11
CA ARG A 53 -7.60 6.84 -3.24
C ARG A 53 -8.15 5.53 -2.69
N TYR A 54 -7.45 4.44 -2.98
CA TYR A 54 -7.76 3.12 -2.43
C TYR A 54 -6.75 2.76 -1.35
N GLU A 55 -7.22 2.09 -0.31
CA GLU A 55 -6.39 1.40 0.68
C GLU A 55 -6.67 -0.10 0.55
N LEU A 56 -5.71 -0.82 -0.03
CA LEU A 56 -5.80 -2.25 -0.25
C LEU A 56 -4.96 -2.96 0.82
N PRO A 57 -5.54 -3.82 1.67
CA PRO A 57 -4.72 -4.59 2.59
C PRO A 57 -3.83 -5.53 1.78
N THR A 58 -2.59 -5.67 2.22
CA THR A 58 -1.61 -6.56 1.57
C THR A 58 -2.07 -8.01 1.56
N SER A 59 -2.90 -8.42 2.52
CA SER A 59 -3.55 -9.73 2.53
C SER A 59 -4.52 -9.95 1.36
N CYS A 60 -5.14 -8.90 0.81
CA CYS A 60 -6.02 -9.02 -0.36
C CYS A 60 -5.26 -9.17 -1.69
N LEU A 61 -3.94 -8.94 -1.72
CA LEU A 61 -3.14 -9.10 -2.95
C LEU A 61 -2.82 -10.55 -3.29
N LEU A 62 -3.13 -11.49 -2.39
CA LEU A 62 -2.94 -12.93 -2.61
C LEU A 62 -4.07 -13.59 -3.43
N VAL A 63 -5.11 -12.85 -3.84
CA VAL A 63 -6.34 -13.47 -4.38
C VAL A 63 -6.52 -13.29 -5.91
N LYS A 64 -5.66 -12.53 -6.61
CA LYS A 64 -5.79 -12.37 -8.08
C LYS A 64 -4.44 -12.21 -8.79
N MET A 65 -3.70 -13.30 -8.89
CA MET A 65 -2.79 -13.60 -10.02
C MET A 65 -2.91 -15.09 -10.34
N GLY A 66 -4.12 -15.48 -10.74
CA GLY A 66 -4.49 -16.77 -11.31
C GLY A 66 -5.50 -16.53 -12.42
#